data_AF-A0AAW0J0E5-F1
#
_entry.id   AF-A0AAW0J0E5-F1
#
_cell.length_a   1.000
_cell.length_b   1.000
_cell.length_c   1.000
_cell.angle_alpha   90.00
_cell.angle_beta   90.00
_cell.angle_gamma   90.00
#
_symmetry.space_group_name_H-M   'P 1'
#
loop_
_entity.id
_entity.type
_entity.pdbx_description
1 polymer ?
#
loop_
_entity_poly.entity_id
_entity_poly.type
_entity_poly.pdbx_seq_one_letter_code
_entity_poly.pdbx_strand_id
1 'polypeptide(L)'
;MNIGTPPYSALLLLDTGTDNTWVQAAKCAICFLLKYEGFDYRKSETYYAAACKHPLCVPKICKNNMCLYESVYINGFSSTKGILSIDTFTFPSNEESVSFPDLVFGMGYENQNIKFSRKMGGENVIAGILGMGSGRRSILSQLQSVTNLRFSYCLPSWNNEAGTYTYLRFGDDAQISGNTQTMVQSTPMLPNLALSIFMNEVLLPIDVTVFQLRADRTNGFVIDSGSGATFLVPKAYNVIKEEMIKYFLAYNWHPMEISDLVTRRSPADRAGFCPGDVVNEFDGKPVESIEEKTHAFA
;
A
#
# COMPACT_ATOMS: atom_id res chain seq x y z
N MET A 1 10.27 3.26 12.92
CA MET A 1 11.42 3.75 12.12
C MET A 1 11.61 5.20 12.47
N ASN A 2 12.85 5.67 12.53
CA ASN A 2 13.14 7.08 12.79
C ASN A 2 13.84 7.72 11.59
N ILE A 3 13.71 9.04 11.46
CA ILE A 3 14.29 9.84 10.39
C ILE A 3 15.03 11.02 11.02
N GLY A 4 16.25 11.29 10.55
CA GLY A 4 17.05 12.43 10.97
C GLY A 4 17.90 12.22 12.22
N THR A 5 18.71 13.23 12.52
CA THR A 5 19.63 13.27 13.67
C THR A 5 19.51 14.62 14.41
N PRO A 6 18.94 14.70 15.62
CA PRO A 6 18.37 13.60 16.41
C PRO A 6 17.14 12.93 15.76
N PRO A 7 16.81 11.69 16.16
CA PRO A 7 15.78 10.89 15.51
C PRO A 7 14.36 11.46 15.69
N TYR A 8 13.64 11.66 14.59
CA TYR A 8 12.19 11.87 14.56
C TYR A 8 11.46 10.55 14.36
N SER A 9 10.59 10.18 15.30
CA SER A 9 9.79 8.95 15.19
C SER A 9 8.65 9.14 14.19
N ALA A 10 8.72 8.41 13.08
CA ALA A 10 7.73 8.47 12.02
C ALA A 10 6.94 7.16 11.95
N LEU A 11 5.62 7.26 12.07
CA LEU A 11 4.72 6.18 11.69
C LEU A 11 4.31 6.39 10.24
N LEU A 12 4.70 5.47 9.37
CA LEU A 12 4.41 5.52 7.94
C LEU A 12 3.54 4.33 7.55
N LEU A 13 2.61 4.55 6.63
CA LEU A 13 1.84 3.48 6.01
C LEU A 13 2.74 2.72 5.02
N LEU A 14 2.75 1.39 5.11
CA LEU A 14 3.45 0.52 4.17
C LEU A 14 2.70 0.47 2.84
N ASP A 15 3.36 0.83 1.74
CA ASP A 15 2.73 0.88 0.41
C ASP A 15 3.62 0.17 -0.61
N THR A 16 3.19 -1.01 -1.05
CA THR A 16 3.86 -1.80 -2.10
C THR A 16 3.51 -1.33 -3.52
N GLY A 17 2.54 -0.44 -3.67
CA GLY A 17 2.13 0.17 -4.93
C GLY A 17 2.94 1.40 -5.34
N THR A 18 3.76 1.96 -4.44
CA THR A 18 4.60 3.14 -4.72
C THR A 18 6.08 2.93 -4.43
N ASP A 19 6.93 3.57 -5.24
CA ASP A 19 8.38 3.60 -5.01
C ASP A 19 8.79 4.70 -4.01
N ASN A 20 7.97 5.74 -3.84
CA ASN A 20 8.38 6.92 -3.09
C ASN A 20 8.03 6.77 -1.60
N THR A 21 9.05 6.73 -0.75
CA THR A 21 8.87 7.04 0.68
C THR A 21 8.76 8.54 0.85
N TRP A 22 7.80 9.02 1.64
CA TRP A 22 7.64 10.45 1.93
C TRP A 22 7.00 10.69 3.30
N VAL A 23 7.26 11.88 3.86
CA VAL A 23 6.72 12.33 5.16
C VAL A 23 6.18 13.76 5.05
N GLN A 24 5.12 14.08 5.81
CA GLN A 24 4.59 15.43 5.86
C GLN A 24 5.56 16.36 6.60
N ALA A 25 5.90 17.48 5.95
CA ALA A 25 6.71 18.53 6.56
C ALA A 25 5.97 19.21 7.71
N ALA A 26 6.69 19.64 8.75
CA ALA A 26 6.13 20.41 9.87
C ALA A 26 5.45 21.72 9.40
N LYS A 27 5.97 22.33 8.33
CA LYS A 27 5.46 23.57 7.72
C LYS A 27 5.01 23.31 6.28
N CYS A 28 4.01 22.45 6.09
CA CYS A 28 3.36 22.25 4.80
C CYS A 28 2.37 23.38 4.46
N ALA A 29 2.16 23.60 3.16
CA ALA A 29 1.14 24.52 2.64
C ALA A 29 -0.24 23.86 2.58
N ILE A 30 -0.28 22.57 2.22
CA ILE A 30 -1.48 21.73 2.26
C ILE A 30 -1.13 20.52 3.13
N CYS A 31 -1.76 20.45 4.29
CA CYS A 31 -1.48 19.44 5.31
C CYS A 31 -2.73 18.61 5.58
N PHE A 32 -2.56 17.31 5.82
CA PHE A 32 -3.57 16.55 6.55
C PHE A 32 -3.33 16.70 8.05
N LEU A 33 -4.38 16.50 8.86
CA LEU A 33 -4.28 16.58 10.31
C LEU A 33 -3.40 15.45 10.84
N LEU A 34 -2.45 15.82 11.70
CA LEU A 34 -1.57 14.91 12.41
C LEU A 34 -1.69 15.15 13.90
N LYS A 35 -1.66 14.07 14.67
CA LYS A 35 -1.62 14.09 16.14
C LYS A 35 -0.35 14.71 16.68
N TYR A 36 0.76 14.43 16.01
CA TYR A 36 2.08 14.95 16.34
C TYR A 36 2.55 15.93 15.28
N GLU A 37 3.58 16.73 15.58
CA GLU A 37 4.17 17.63 14.59
C GLU A 37 4.73 16.81 13.41
N GLY A 38 4.59 17.36 12.19
CA GLY A 38 5.27 16.81 11.01
C GLY A 38 6.80 16.88 11.15
N PHE A 39 7.51 16.35 10.17
CA PHE A 39 8.97 16.34 10.21
C PHE A 39 9.53 17.75 9.97
N ASP A 40 10.30 18.27 10.92
CA ASP A 40 11.02 19.56 10.79
C ASP A 40 12.49 19.31 10.43
N TYR A 41 12.80 19.38 9.14
CA TYR A 41 14.14 19.14 8.61
C TYR A 41 15.23 19.97 9.27
N ARG A 42 14.90 21.17 9.79
CA ARG A 42 15.87 22.07 10.42
C ARG A 42 16.37 21.56 11.76
N LYS A 43 15.68 20.59 12.35
CA LYS A 43 16.08 19.90 13.58
C LYS A 43 16.99 18.71 13.29
N SER A 44 17.23 18.34 12.03
CA SER A 44 18.10 17.23 11.66
C SER A 44 19.44 17.74 11.14
N GLU A 45 20.53 17.31 11.77
CA GLU A 45 21.92 17.63 11.41
C GLU A 45 22.39 16.86 10.16
N THR A 46 21.75 15.73 9.84
CA THR A 46 22.08 14.89 8.69
C THR A 46 21.22 15.17 7.46
N TYR A 47 20.28 16.11 7.57
CA TYR A 47 19.38 16.47 6.48
C TYR A 47 20.06 17.30 5.40
N TYR A 48 19.76 16.99 4.15
CA TYR A 48 19.99 17.90 3.03
C TYR A 48 18.98 17.70 1.89
N ALA A 49 18.71 18.75 1.13
CA ALA A 49 17.86 18.67 -0.05
C ALA A 49 18.63 18.03 -1.22
N ALA A 50 18.00 17.08 -1.94
CA ALA A 50 18.61 16.47 -3.10
C ALA A 50 18.78 17.49 -4.22
N ALA A 51 19.98 17.60 -4.76
CA ALA A 51 20.24 18.46 -5.91
C ALA A 51 19.54 17.94 -7.18
N CYS A 52 19.26 18.81 -8.14
CA CYS A 52 18.65 18.45 -9.42
C CYS A 52 19.46 17.39 -10.20
N LYS A 53 20.78 17.40 -10.03
CA LYS A 53 21.70 16.42 -10.63
C LYS A 53 21.72 15.07 -9.92
N HIS A 54 21.03 14.91 -8.79
CA HIS A 54 21.03 13.67 -8.02
C HIS A 54 20.50 12.51 -8.89
N PRO A 55 21.12 11.32 -8.88
CA PRO A 55 20.71 10.21 -9.74
C PRO A 55 19.25 9.74 -9.53
N LEU A 56 18.73 9.92 -8.32
CA LEU A 56 17.33 9.62 -7.98
C LEU A 56 16.38 10.80 -8.24
N CYS A 57 16.84 11.93 -8.78
CA CYS A 57 15.96 13.02 -9.21
C CYS A 57 15.28 12.69 -10.54
N VAL A 58 14.26 11.83 -10.51
CA VAL A 58 13.49 11.47 -11.70
C VAL A 58 11.97 11.46 -11.44
N PRO A 59 11.18 12.17 -12.25
CA PRO A 59 11.61 13.08 -13.32
C PRO A 59 12.46 14.25 -12.75
N LYS A 60 13.33 14.83 -13.60
CA LYS A 60 14.23 15.94 -13.21
C LYS A 60 13.45 17.26 -13.09
N ILE A 61 12.44 17.28 -12.24
CA ILE A 61 11.65 18.47 -11.93
C ILE A 61 12.43 19.24 -10.88
N CYS A 62 12.86 20.47 -11.20
CA CYS A 62 13.79 21.20 -10.35
C CYS A 62 13.40 22.65 -10.17
N LYS A 63 13.66 23.18 -8.96
CA LYS A 63 13.50 24.59 -8.61
C LYS A 63 14.70 25.03 -7.78
N ASN A 64 15.41 26.06 -8.23
CA ASN A 64 16.63 26.57 -7.56
C ASN A 64 17.66 25.47 -7.25
N ASN A 65 17.93 24.59 -8.22
CA ASN A 65 18.81 23.41 -8.09
C ASN A 65 18.36 22.34 -7.07
N MET A 66 17.20 22.49 -6.42
CA MET A 66 16.59 21.43 -5.61
C MET A 66 15.70 20.56 -6.49
N CYS A 67 15.76 19.25 -6.29
CA CYS A 67 14.89 18.30 -6.94
C CYS A 67 13.52 18.28 -6.25
N LEU A 68 12.46 18.26 -7.05
CA LEU A 68 11.09 18.11 -6.58
C LEU A 68 10.62 16.68 -6.83
N TYR A 69 9.72 16.21 -5.97
CA TYR A 69 8.97 14.98 -6.22
C TYR A 69 7.48 15.27 -6.24
N GLU A 70 6.76 14.46 -6.99
CA GLU A 70 5.32 14.43 -7.06
C GLU A 70 4.87 12.98 -7.11
N SER A 71 3.79 12.66 -6.43
CA SER A 71 3.10 11.38 -6.52
C SER A 71 1.61 11.63 -6.58
N VAL A 72 0.97 11.08 -7.61
CA VAL A 72 -0.48 11.11 -7.80
C VAL A 72 -0.97 9.67 -7.67
N TYR A 73 -1.94 9.45 -6.78
CA TYR A 73 -2.47 8.11 -6.52
C TYR A 73 -3.55 7.73 -7.54
N ILE A 74 -3.84 6.44 -7.66
CA ILE A 74 -4.71 5.88 -8.71
C ILE A 74 -6.13 6.47 -8.74
N ASN A 75 -6.61 7.00 -7.61
CA ASN A 75 -7.90 7.69 -7.55
C ASN A 75 -7.93 9.02 -8.34
N GLY A 76 -6.77 9.53 -8.75
CA GLY A 76 -6.62 10.72 -9.60
C GLY A 76 -6.74 12.07 -8.90
N PHE A 77 -7.13 12.11 -7.62
CA PHE A 77 -7.34 13.36 -6.87
C PHE A 77 -6.55 13.44 -5.56
N SER A 78 -5.97 12.33 -5.09
CA SER A 78 -5.01 12.32 -3.98
C SER A 78 -3.60 12.47 -4.52
N SER A 79 -2.82 13.37 -3.92
CA SER A 79 -1.44 13.60 -4.33
C SER A 79 -0.56 14.13 -3.20
N THR A 80 0.75 13.91 -3.32
CA THR A 80 1.76 14.56 -2.48
C THR A 80 2.82 15.21 -3.37
N LYS A 81 3.26 16.41 -3.02
CA LYS A 81 4.34 17.13 -3.70
C LYS A 81 5.25 17.81 -2.69
N GLY A 82 6.52 17.95 -3.09
CA GLY A 82 7.47 18.71 -2.32
C GLY A 82 8.91 18.51 -2.78
N ILE A 83 9.84 18.56 -1.83
CA ILE A 83 11.28 18.51 -2.13
C ILE A 83 11.77 17.07 -1.94
N LEU A 84 12.47 16.54 -2.95
CA LEU A 84 13.20 15.30 -2.80
C LEU A 84 14.38 15.57 -1.85
N SER A 85 14.41 14.86 -0.75
CA SER A 85 15.25 15.13 0.41
C SER A 85 16.07 13.90 0.76
N ILE A 86 17.13 14.11 1.53
CA ILE A 86 18.06 13.08 1.94
C ILE A 86 18.32 13.23 3.43
N ASP A 87 18.26 12.13 4.17
CA ASP A 87 18.56 12.09 5.59
C ASP A 87 18.92 10.67 6.06
N THR A 88 19.31 10.55 7.32
CA THR A 88 19.57 9.26 7.98
C THR A 88 18.26 8.60 8.41
N PHE A 89 18.10 7.32 8.09
CA PHE A 89 16.97 6.51 8.54
C PHE A 89 17.45 5.44 9.50
N THR A 90 16.76 5.30 10.64
CA THR A 90 17.07 4.29 11.65
C THR A 90 15.94 3.28 11.74
N PHE A 91 16.27 2.01 11.51
CA PHE A 91 15.35 0.89 11.55
C PHE A 91 15.56 0.08 12.84
N PRO A 92 14.49 -0.25 13.57
CA PRO A 92 14.60 -1.19 14.68
C PRO A 92 14.94 -2.58 14.13
N SER A 93 15.83 -3.30 14.81
CA SER A 93 16.09 -4.72 14.60
C SER A 93 15.87 -5.50 15.91
N ASN A 94 15.97 -6.84 15.87
CA ASN A 94 15.80 -7.66 17.08
C ASN A 94 16.94 -7.48 18.09
N GLU A 95 18.11 -7.03 17.64
CA GLU A 95 19.29 -6.82 18.49
C GLU A 95 19.44 -5.33 18.82
N GLU A 96 19.85 -4.53 17.84
CA GLU A 96 20.05 -3.09 17.96
C GLU A 96 19.49 -2.36 16.74
N SER A 97 19.06 -1.11 16.92
CA SER A 97 18.63 -0.30 15.78
C SER A 97 19.79 -0.03 14.84
N VAL A 98 19.55 -0.13 13.53
CA VAL A 98 20.55 0.10 12.48
C VAL A 98 20.22 1.39 11.74
N SER A 99 21.21 2.25 11.58
CA SER A 99 21.08 3.53 10.87
C SER A 99 21.71 3.46 9.49
N PHE A 100 20.99 3.98 8.50
CA PHE A 100 21.45 4.12 7.12
C PHE A 100 21.45 5.60 6.74
N PRO A 101 22.63 6.21 6.53
CA PRO A 101 22.71 7.58 6.04
C PRO A 101 22.29 7.65 4.56
N ASP A 102 22.10 8.88 4.09
CA ASP A 102 21.90 9.20 2.68
C ASP A 102 20.69 8.54 2.00
N LEU A 103 19.63 8.23 2.76
CA LEU A 103 18.37 7.76 2.18
C LEU A 103 17.55 8.91 1.62
N VAL A 104 17.13 8.72 0.36
CA VAL A 104 16.31 9.65 -0.40
C VAL A 104 14.84 9.40 -0.12
N PHE A 105 14.11 10.45 0.22
CA PHE A 105 12.68 10.43 0.49
C PHE A 105 12.02 11.76 0.08
N GLY A 106 10.69 11.81 0.10
CA GLY A 106 9.92 13.01 -0.17
C GLY A 106 9.62 13.80 1.11
N MET A 107 9.94 15.10 1.11
CA MET A 107 9.43 16.06 2.09
C MET A 107 8.13 16.68 1.57
N GLY A 108 6.98 16.19 2.04
CA GLY A 108 5.66 16.57 1.56
C GLY A 108 5.22 17.93 2.08
N TYR A 109 5.25 18.94 1.21
CA TYR A 109 4.77 20.29 1.50
C TYR A 109 3.33 20.51 1.04
N GLU A 110 2.87 19.73 0.06
CA GLU A 110 1.49 19.78 -0.44
C GLU A 110 0.92 18.36 -0.49
N ASN A 111 0.07 18.01 0.48
CA ASN A 111 -0.52 16.68 0.63
C ASN A 111 -2.04 16.78 0.42
N GLN A 112 -2.48 16.67 -0.83
CA GLN A 112 -3.86 16.86 -1.24
C GLN A 112 -4.66 15.57 -1.08
N ASN A 113 -5.82 15.66 -0.42
CA ASN A 113 -6.78 14.55 -0.27
C ASN A 113 -6.18 13.24 0.27
N ILE A 114 -5.14 13.31 1.10
CA ILE A 114 -4.53 12.13 1.74
C ILE A 114 -5.35 11.73 2.97
N LYS A 115 -5.72 10.46 3.05
CA LYS A 115 -6.47 9.87 4.17
C LYS A 115 -5.88 8.51 4.53
N PHE A 116 -5.39 8.36 5.76
CA PHE A 116 -4.75 7.13 6.22
C PHE A 116 -5.65 6.25 7.10
N SER A 117 -6.70 6.80 7.72
CA SER A 117 -7.57 6.02 8.59
C SER A 117 -9.03 6.47 8.50
N ARG A 118 -9.93 5.58 8.95
CA ARG A 118 -11.36 5.84 9.12
C ARG A 118 -11.64 7.03 10.04
N LYS A 119 -10.77 7.28 11.02
CA LYS A 119 -10.86 8.42 11.94
C LYS A 119 -10.01 9.56 11.40
N MET A 120 -10.53 10.26 10.40
CA MET A 120 -9.98 11.56 10.00
C MET A 120 -10.15 12.54 11.17
N GLY A 121 -9.05 13.04 11.69
CA GLY A 121 -9.05 13.99 12.80
C GLY A 121 -7.67 14.17 13.41
N GLY A 122 -7.57 14.99 14.44
CA GLY A 122 -6.32 15.28 15.16
C GLY A 122 -5.68 14.07 15.88
N GLU A 123 -6.25 12.86 15.75
CA GLU A 123 -5.68 11.64 16.31
C GLU A 123 -4.90 10.80 15.27
N ASN A 124 -4.83 11.23 14.01
CA ASN A 124 -4.05 10.52 13.00
C ASN A 124 -2.55 10.55 13.33
N VAL A 125 -1.96 9.37 13.49
CA VAL A 125 -0.52 9.24 13.80
C VAL A 125 0.34 8.96 12.58
N ILE A 126 -0.26 8.66 11.42
CA ILE A 126 0.48 8.29 10.20
C ILE A 126 0.95 9.57 9.50
N ALA A 127 2.27 9.77 9.49
CA ALA A 127 2.98 10.95 9.01
C ALA A 127 3.26 10.94 7.50
N GLY A 128 3.05 9.81 6.83
CA GLY A 128 3.35 9.65 5.41
C GLY A 128 3.36 8.19 4.99
N ILE A 129 4.09 7.88 3.92
CA ILE A 129 4.12 6.54 3.31
C ILE A 129 5.56 6.04 3.21
N LEU A 130 5.72 4.75 3.50
CA LEU A 130 6.92 3.95 3.26
C LEU A 130 6.72 3.18 1.94
N GLY A 131 7.38 3.66 0.89
CA GLY A 131 7.28 3.10 -0.46
C GLY A 131 8.16 1.86 -0.65
N MET A 132 7.52 0.76 -1.05
CA MET A 132 8.10 -0.58 -1.18
C MET A 132 8.00 -1.15 -2.60
N GLY A 133 7.72 -0.29 -3.57
CA GLY A 133 7.70 -0.65 -4.98
C GLY A 133 9.07 -1.11 -5.51
N SER A 134 9.08 -1.54 -6.76
CA SER A 134 10.28 -2.10 -7.42
C SER A 134 11.19 -1.05 -8.07
N GLY A 135 10.80 0.23 -8.05
CA GLY A 135 11.59 1.30 -8.64
C GLY A 135 12.72 1.78 -7.74
N ARG A 136 13.71 2.42 -8.38
CA ARG A 136 14.96 2.86 -7.75
C ARG A 136 14.85 3.79 -6.53
N ARG A 137 13.68 4.38 -6.29
CA ARG A 137 13.44 5.27 -5.14
C ARG A 137 12.92 4.53 -3.92
N SER A 138 12.50 3.27 -4.04
CA SER A 138 12.07 2.49 -2.89
C SER A 138 13.22 2.23 -1.93
N ILE A 139 12.92 2.12 -0.64
CA ILE A 139 13.94 1.82 0.38
C ILE A 139 14.62 0.48 0.06
N LEU A 140 13.89 -0.48 -0.51
CA LEU A 140 14.42 -1.75 -0.98
C LEU A 140 15.57 -1.55 -1.97
N SER A 141 15.34 -0.72 -3.00
CA SER A 141 16.34 -0.46 -4.03
C SER A 141 17.52 0.36 -3.51
N GLN A 142 17.26 1.37 -2.67
CA GLN A 142 18.32 2.20 -2.11
C GLN A 142 19.25 1.43 -1.18
N LEU A 143 18.71 0.45 -0.45
CA LEU A 143 19.46 -0.42 0.47
C LEU A 143 19.71 -1.82 -0.10
N GLN A 144 19.76 -1.97 -1.44
CA GLN A 144 19.90 -3.26 -2.13
C GLN A 144 20.99 -4.16 -1.53
N SER A 145 22.14 -3.60 -1.13
CA SER A 145 23.28 -4.35 -0.58
C SER A 145 22.95 -5.07 0.73
N VAL A 146 21.91 -4.67 1.43
CA VAL A 146 21.45 -5.25 2.70
C VAL A 146 20.09 -5.92 2.54
N THR A 147 19.19 -5.34 1.76
CA THR A 147 17.83 -5.86 1.58
C THR A 147 17.76 -7.00 0.57
N ASN A 148 18.77 -7.22 -0.27
CA ASN A 148 18.73 -8.18 -1.37
C ASN A 148 17.47 -8.03 -2.26
N LEU A 149 16.88 -6.82 -2.32
CA LEU A 149 15.59 -6.53 -2.95
C LEU A 149 14.42 -7.40 -2.44
N ARG A 150 14.51 -7.86 -1.19
CA ARG A 150 13.56 -8.79 -0.55
C ARG A 150 13.01 -8.20 0.72
N PHE A 151 11.72 -8.41 0.93
CA PHE A 151 11.03 -8.13 2.18
C PHE A 151 9.85 -9.08 2.35
N SER A 152 9.40 -9.21 3.58
CA SER A 152 8.17 -9.93 3.92
C SER A 152 7.40 -9.15 4.96
N TYR A 153 6.07 -9.15 4.85
CA TYR A 153 5.20 -8.48 5.81
C TYR A 153 3.99 -9.34 6.15
N CYS A 154 3.47 -9.18 7.36
CA CYS A 154 2.22 -9.78 7.79
C CYS A 154 1.34 -8.68 8.39
N LEU A 155 0.21 -8.41 7.72
CA LEU A 155 -0.77 -7.43 8.17
C LEU A 155 -1.78 -8.11 9.09
N PRO A 156 -2.15 -7.47 10.22
CA PRO A 156 -3.20 -7.99 11.07
C PRO A 156 -4.55 -7.93 10.36
N SER A 157 -5.48 -8.81 10.76
CA SER A 157 -6.87 -8.71 10.33
C SER A 157 -7.47 -7.37 10.77
N TRP A 158 -8.25 -6.77 9.87
CA TRP A 158 -8.94 -5.49 10.08
C TRP A 158 -9.86 -5.49 11.31
N ASN A 159 -10.35 -6.66 11.74
CA ASN A 159 -11.31 -6.81 12.83
C ASN A 159 -10.67 -7.08 14.20
N ASN A 160 -9.34 -7.21 14.29
CA ASN A 160 -8.66 -7.54 15.54
C ASN A 160 -8.16 -6.26 16.24
N GLU A 161 -8.86 -5.84 17.29
CA GLU A 161 -8.52 -4.64 18.07
C GLU A 161 -7.44 -4.88 19.15
N ALA A 162 -6.97 -6.12 19.35
CA ALA A 162 -5.96 -6.45 20.37
C ALA A 162 -4.92 -7.50 19.91
N GLY A 163 -3.65 -7.27 20.26
CA GLY A 163 -2.63 -8.31 20.41
C GLY A 163 -2.06 -8.96 19.15
N THR A 164 -2.19 -8.36 17.96
CA THR A 164 -1.65 -8.97 16.73
C THR A 164 -0.18 -8.59 16.49
N TYR A 165 0.63 -9.62 16.22
CA TYR A 165 2.00 -9.47 15.73
C TYR A 165 1.97 -9.08 14.26
N THR A 166 2.24 -7.81 13.97
CA THR A 166 2.63 -7.39 12.63
C THR A 166 4.14 -7.42 12.53
N TYR A 167 4.68 -7.75 11.36
CA TYR A 167 6.11 -7.63 11.12
C TYR A 167 6.36 -7.13 9.70
N LEU A 168 7.48 -6.45 9.57
CA LEU A 168 8.13 -6.11 8.31
C LEU A 168 9.58 -6.54 8.45
N ARG A 169 10.03 -7.44 7.60
CA ARG A 169 11.40 -7.97 7.58
C ARG A 169 12.03 -7.69 6.22
N PHE A 170 13.35 -7.51 6.18
CA PHE A 170 14.10 -7.15 4.99
C PHE A 170 15.27 -8.11 4.78
N GLY A 171 15.70 -8.32 3.54
CA GLY A 171 16.89 -9.11 3.25
C GLY A 171 16.76 -10.55 3.71
N ASP A 172 17.80 -11.04 4.37
CA ASP A 172 17.89 -12.43 4.81
C ASP A 172 16.94 -12.74 5.97
N ASP A 173 16.40 -11.71 6.64
CA ASP A 173 15.34 -11.83 7.63
C ASP A 173 13.95 -12.05 6.99
N ALA A 174 13.80 -11.77 5.69
CA ALA A 174 12.55 -11.98 4.96
C ALA A 174 12.36 -13.46 4.60
N GLN A 175 12.37 -14.31 5.63
CA GLN A 175 12.13 -15.74 5.53
C GLN A 175 10.71 -16.05 5.98
N ILE A 176 9.97 -16.73 5.11
CA ILE A 176 8.66 -17.28 5.46
C ILE A 176 8.90 -18.69 5.97
N SER A 177 8.94 -18.85 7.30
CA SER A 177 9.06 -20.15 7.95
C SER A 177 7.68 -20.81 8.11
N GLY A 178 7.54 -22.05 7.66
CA GLY A 178 6.33 -22.88 7.77
C GLY A 178 6.57 -24.27 7.17
N ASN A 179 5.71 -25.26 7.42
CA ASN A 179 5.87 -26.60 6.86
C ASN A 179 5.93 -26.51 5.32
N THR A 180 7.07 -26.87 4.73
CA THR A 180 7.36 -26.83 3.29
C THR A 180 6.43 -27.73 2.48
N GLN A 181 5.67 -28.61 3.14
CA GLN A 181 4.75 -29.53 2.50
C GLN A 181 3.35 -28.94 2.23
N THR A 182 3.00 -27.74 2.72
CA THR A 182 1.61 -27.26 2.55
C THR A 182 1.33 -25.80 2.15
N MET A 183 2.12 -24.74 2.42
CA MET A 183 1.51 -23.38 2.38
C MET A 183 2.23 -22.20 1.74
N VAL A 184 3.50 -22.29 1.31
CA VAL A 184 4.16 -21.16 0.62
C VAL A 184 4.21 -21.41 -0.88
N GLN A 185 3.42 -20.66 -1.63
CA GLN A 185 3.44 -20.65 -3.08
C GLN A 185 4.29 -19.50 -3.60
N SER A 186 5.06 -19.75 -4.67
CA SER A 186 5.86 -18.73 -5.33
C SER A 186 5.36 -18.50 -6.75
N THR A 187 5.26 -17.24 -7.15
CA THR A 187 5.02 -16.86 -8.54
C THR A 187 6.04 -15.78 -8.91
N PRO A 188 6.55 -15.74 -10.15
CA PRO A 188 7.45 -14.65 -10.52
C PRO A 188 6.68 -13.33 -10.56
N MET A 189 7.29 -12.24 -10.10
CA MET A 189 6.61 -10.93 -9.94
C MET A 189 6.37 -10.17 -11.26
N LEU A 190 7.10 -10.52 -12.33
CA LEU A 190 7.09 -9.80 -13.61
C LEU A 190 6.89 -10.63 -14.91
N PRO A 191 6.30 -11.85 -14.94
CA PRO A 191 5.87 -12.44 -16.20
C PRO A 191 4.56 -11.80 -16.69
N ASN A 192 4.35 -11.91 -18.00
CA ASN A 192 3.02 -11.89 -18.60
C ASN A 192 2.20 -13.09 -18.08
N LEU A 193 1.72 -12.99 -16.84
CA LEU A 193 0.88 -14.00 -16.22
C LEU A 193 -0.49 -13.99 -16.91
N ALA A 194 -0.88 -15.12 -17.48
CA ALA A 194 -2.27 -15.38 -17.81
C ALA A 194 -2.95 -15.86 -16.53
N LEU A 195 -3.82 -15.03 -15.96
CA LEU A 195 -4.56 -15.35 -14.75
C LEU A 195 -5.96 -15.83 -15.10
N SER A 196 -6.35 -16.94 -14.49
CA SER A 196 -7.72 -17.42 -14.46
C SER A 196 -8.23 -17.32 -13.03
N ILE A 197 -9.52 -17.04 -12.87
CA ILE A 197 -10.15 -16.90 -11.57
C ILE A 197 -11.16 -18.03 -11.42
N PHE A 198 -11.06 -18.75 -10.31
CA PHE A 198 -12.01 -19.77 -9.91
C PHE A 198 -12.82 -19.26 -8.73
N MET A 199 -14.12 -19.56 -8.73
CA MET A 199 -15.00 -19.31 -7.60
C MET A 199 -15.80 -20.57 -7.32
N ASN A 200 -15.67 -21.12 -6.11
CA ASN A 200 -16.33 -22.36 -5.72
C ASN A 200 -16.15 -23.48 -6.77
N GLU A 201 -14.89 -23.73 -7.15
CA GLU A 201 -14.48 -24.72 -8.18
C GLU A 201 -14.96 -24.43 -9.62
N VAL A 202 -15.67 -23.32 -9.85
CA VAL A 202 -16.11 -22.89 -11.18
C VAL A 202 -15.06 -21.95 -11.79
N LEU A 203 -14.53 -22.33 -12.96
CA LEU A 203 -13.72 -21.42 -13.78
C LEU A 203 -14.61 -20.30 -14.33
N LEU A 204 -14.32 -19.05 -13.95
CA LEU A 204 -15.07 -17.91 -14.44
C LEU A 204 -14.74 -17.61 -15.91
N PRO A 205 -15.73 -17.23 -16.75
CA PRO A 205 -15.53 -16.93 -18.16
C PRO A 205 -14.90 -15.54 -18.37
N ILE A 206 -13.70 -15.34 -17.83
CA ILE A 206 -12.92 -14.11 -17.97
C ILE A 206 -11.81 -14.36 -18.99
N ASP A 207 -11.76 -13.54 -20.03
CA ASP A 207 -10.66 -13.57 -21.00
C ASP A 207 -9.33 -13.27 -20.28
N VAL A 208 -8.39 -14.22 -20.34
CA VAL A 208 -7.09 -14.12 -19.66
C VAL A 208 -6.27 -12.90 -20.10
N THR A 209 -6.51 -12.37 -21.30
CA THR A 209 -5.85 -11.16 -21.81
C THR A 209 -6.24 -9.90 -21.05
N VAL A 210 -7.35 -9.94 -20.29
CA VAL A 210 -7.80 -8.84 -19.42
C VAL A 210 -6.74 -8.52 -18.35
N PHE A 211 -6.02 -9.53 -17.86
CA PHE A 211 -4.96 -9.38 -16.86
C PHE A 211 -3.55 -9.33 -17.45
N GLN A 212 -3.41 -9.50 -18.76
CA GLN A 212 -2.10 -9.52 -19.39
C GLN A 212 -1.47 -8.13 -19.38
N LEU A 213 -0.27 -8.03 -18.78
CA LEU A 213 0.54 -6.82 -18.83
C LEU A 213 0.90 -6.51 -20.29
N ARG A 214 0.60 -5.29 -20.73
CA ARG A 214 0.88 -4.82 -22.09
C ARG A 214 2.28 -4.24 -22.17
N ALA A 215 2.79 -4.13 -23.40
CA ALA A 215 4.12 -3.59 -23.67
C ALA A 215 4.31 -2.14 -23.18
N ASP A 216 3.23 -1.35 -23.14
CA ASP A 216 3.19 0.01 -22.61
C ASP A 216 3.07 0.07 -21.08
N ARG A 217 3.16 -1.09 -20.41
CA ARG A 217 2.99 -1.28 -18.96
C ARG A 217 1.59 -0.96 -18.43
N THR A 218 0.58 -0.92 -19.31
CA THR A 218 -0.82 -0.89 -18.90
C THR A 218 -1.35 -2.31 -18.69
N ASN A 219 -2.45 -2.46 -17.95
CA ASN A 219 -2.95 -3.74 -17.43
C ASN A 219 -1.92 -4.45 -16.52
N GLY A 220 -2.21 -5.70 -16.14
CA GLY A 220 -1.40 -6.48 -15.22
C GLY A 220 -2.04 -6.61 -13.85
N PHE A 221 -1.22 -7.03 -12.88
CA PHE A 221 -1.60 -7.21 -11.49
C PHE A 221 -0.58 -6.52 -10.60
N VAL A 222 -1.06 -5.90 -9.53
CA VAL A 222 -0.24 -5.25 -8.51
C VAL A 222 -0.72 -5.73 -7.15
N ILE A 223 0.22 -6.09 -6.28
CA ILE A 223 -0.04 -6.26 -4.86
C ILE A 223 0.17 -4.90 -4.22
N ASP A 224 -0.89 -4.33 -3.65
CA ASP A 224 -0.88 -3.00 -3.07
C ASP A 224 -1.36 -3.04 -1.61
N SER A 225 -0.43 -2.99 -0.67
CA SER A 225 -0.73 -2.89 0.77
C SER A 225 -1.31 -1.54 1.18
N GLY A 226 -1.22 -0.51 0.33
CA GLY A 226 -1.84 0.79 0.54
C GLY A 226 -3.32 0.83 0.14
N SER A 227 -3.81 -0.21 -0.54
CA SER A 227 -5.21 -0.36 -0.90
C SER A 227 -5.99 -1.15 0.15
N GLY A 228 -7.08 -0.57 0.66
CA GLY A 228 -7.99 -1.25 1.61
C GLY A 228 -8.85 -2.35 0.97
N ALA A 229 -8.87 -2.47 -0.36
CA ALA A 229 -9.67 -3.45 -1.09
C ALA A 229 -8.97 -3.95 -2.36
N THR A 230 -9.48 -5.04 -2.91
CA THR A 230 -9.07 -5.50 -4.25
C THR A 230 -9.87 -4.75 -5.31
N PHE A 231 -9.17 -4.13 -6.26
CA PHE A 231 -9.78 -3.45 -7.41
C PHE A 231 -9.63 -4.31 -8.66
N LEU A 232 -10.70 -4.36 -9.46
CA LEU A 232 -10.77 -5.15 -10.69
C LEU A 232 -11.20 -4.28 -11.85
N VAL A 233 -10.64 -4.53 -13.04
CA VAL A 233 -11.12 -3.90 -14.26
C VAL A 233 -12.57 -4.32 -14.55
N PRO A 234 -13.42 -3.44 -15.12
CA PRO A 234 -14.85 -3.69 -15.26
C PRO A 234 -15.22 -5.04 -15.88
N LYS A 235 -14.44 -5.47 -16.89
CA LYS A 235 -14.64 -6.76 -17.57
C LYS A 235 -14.55 -7.96 -16.62
N ALA A 236 -13.59 -7.95 -15.70
CA ALA A 236 -13.44 -9.01 -14.70
C ALA A 236 -14.41 -8.82 -13.53
N TYR A 237 -14.58 -7.57 -13.08
CA TYR A 237 -15.44 -7.22 -11.96
C TYR A 237 -16.89 -7.70 -12.18
N ASN A 238 -17.46 -7.46 -13.37
CA ASN A 238 -18.84 -7.83 -13.66
C ASN A 238 -19.06 -9.35 -13.60
N VAL A 239 -18.16 -10.14 -14.18
CA VAL A 239 -18.25 -11.61 -14.14
C VAL A 239 -18.15 -12.13 -12.71
N ILE A 240 -17.22 -11.61 -11.92
CA ILE A 240 -17.04 -11.99 -10.51
C ILE A 240 -18.27 -11.58 -9.69
N LYS A 241 -18.78 -10.37 -9.88
CA LYS A 241 -19.98 -9.88 -9.21
C LYS A 241 -21.18 -10.79 -9.47
N GLU A 242 -21.43 -11.14 -10.73
CA GLU A 242 -22.55 -12.00 -11.11
C GLU A 242 -22.44 -13.40 -10.49
N GLU A 243 -21.25 -14.03 -10.53
CA GLU A 243 -21.07 -15.34 -9.91
C GLU A 243 -21.15 -15.28 -8.37
N MET A 244 -20.64 -14.21 -7.74
CA MET A 244 -20.81 -14.02 -6.29
C MET A 244 -22.29 -13.91 -5.91
N ILE A 245 -23.07 -13.11 -6.65
CA ILE A 245 -24.51 -12.97 -6.40
C ILE A 245 -25.20 -14.32 -6.54
N LYS A 246 -24.92 -15.06 -7.62
CA LYS A 246 -25.46 -16.40 -7.86
C LYS A 246 -25.09 -17.38 -6.74
N TYR A 247 -23.84 -17.35 -6.26
CA TYR A 247 -23.37 -18.19 -5.15
C TYR A 247 -24.18 -17.91 -3.88
N PHE A 248 -24.33 -16.65 -3.48
CA PHE A 248 -25.04 -16.29 -2.24
C PHE A 248 -26.57 -16.50 -2.33
N LEU A 249 -27.17 -16.31 -3.49
CA LEU A 249 -28.58 -16.64 -3.71
C LEU A 249 -28.87 -18.14 -3.48
N ALA A 250 -27.91 -19.03 -3.76
CA ALA A 250 -28.06 -20.46 -3.45
C ALA A 250 -28.17 -20.75 -1.94
N TYR A 251 -27.72 -19.83 -1.09
CA TYR A 251 -27.87 -19.86 0.37
C TYR A 251 -29.06 -19.03 0.86
N ASN A 252 -29.93 -18.57 -0.04
CA ASN A 252 -31.05 -17.68 0.25
C ASN A 252 -30.60 -16.33 0.85
N TRP A 253 -29.39 -15.88 0.49
CA TRP A 253 -28.89 -14.55 0.81
C TRP A 253 -29.09 -13.65 -0.41
N HIS A 254 -29.90 -12.62 -0.23
CA HIS A 254 -30.23 -11.67 -1.28
C HIS A 254 -29.23 -10.52 -1.22
N PRO A 255 -28.81 -9.98 -2.37
CA PRO A 255 -28.15 -8.69 -2.41
C PRO A 255 -29.05 -7.69 -1.69
N MET A 256 -28.54 -7.03 -0.65
CA MET A 256 -29.19 -5.81 -0.18
C MET A 256 -29.15 -4.81 -1.32
N GLU A 257 -30.23 -4.09 -1.60
CA GLU A 257 -30.32 -3.16 -2.74
C GLU A 257 -28.99 -2.42 -2.89
N ILE A 258 -28.31 -2.74 -4.01
CA ILE A 258 -27.00 -2.22 -4.35
C ILE A 258 -27.21 -0.73 -4.58
N SER A 259 -27.07 0.07 -3.53
CA SER A 259 -26.86 1.49 -3.70
C SER A 259 -25.50 1.59 -4.37
N ASP A 260 -25.50 1.88 -5.68
CA ASP A 260 -24.34 2.26 -6.52
C ASP A 260 -23.54 3.47 -5.97
N LEU A 261 -23.83 3.86 -4.74
CA LEU A 261 -23.28 4.99 -4.06
C LEU A 261 -22.89 4.48 -2.68
N VAL A 262 -21.58 4.39 -2.46
CA VAL A 262 -21.04 4.60 -1.13
C VAL A 262 -21.58 5.94 -0.63
N THR A 263 -22.65 5.86 0.15
CA THR A 263 -23.27 7.04 0.75
C THR A 263 -22.46 7.45 1.97
N ARG A 264 -22.38 8.74 2.23
CA ARG A 264 -21.65 9.29 3.38
C ARG A 264 -22.15 8.62 4.66
N ARG A 265 -21.24 8.04 5.43
CA ARG A 265 -21.39 7.23 6.64
C ARG A 265 -21.87 5.79 6.46
N SER A 266 -22.05 5.26 5.24
CA SER A 266 -22.33 3.83 5.02
C SER A 266 -21.19 2.93 5.55
N PRO A 267 -21.41 1.61 5.78
CA PRO A 267 -20.33 0.68 6.05
C PRO A 267 -19.18 0.78 5.03
N ALA A 268 -19.53 1.01 3.77
CA ALA A 268 -18.60 1.25 2.67
C ALA A 268 -17.81 2.58 2.80
N ASP A 269 -18.47 3.70 3.10
CA ASP A 269 -17.81 5.01 3.29
C ASP A 269 -16.91 4.95 4.52
N ARG A 270 -17.39 4.28 5.57
CA ARG A 270 -16.57 3.98 6.75
C ARG A 270 -15.39 3.11 6.37
N ALA A 271 -15.52 2.14 5.47
CA ALA A 271 -14.42 1.33 4.94
C ALA A 271 -13.46 2.05 4.00
N GLY A 272 -13.65 3.35 3.77
CA GLY A 272 -12.74 4.16 2.96
C GLY A 272 -13.04 4.09 1.47
N PHE A 273 -14.12 3.42 1.07
CA PHE A 273 -14.60 3.45 -0.29
C PHE A 273 -15.16 4.84 -0.63
N CYS A 274 -14.99 5.25 -1.88
CA CYS A 274 -15.46 6.53 -2.40
C CYS A 274 -16.87 6.39 -2.99
N PRO A 275 -17.68 7.48 -3.00
CA PRO A 275 -18.93 7.51 -3.75
C PRO A 275 -18.71 7.07 -5.21
N GLY A 276 -19.34 5.96 -5.61
CA GLY A 276 -19.15 5.30 -6.91
C GLY A 276 -18.47 3.91 -6.84
N ASP A 277 -17.87 3.56 -5.70
CA ASP A 277 -17.37 2.19 -5.47
C ASP A 277 -18.54 1.23 -5.21
N VAL A 278 -18.50 0.04 -5.82
CA VAL A 278 -19.56 -0.95 -5.68
C VAL A 278 -19.23 -1.93 -4.55
N VAL A 279 -19.96 -1.83 -3.44
CA VAL A 279 -19.92 -2.81 -2.35
C VAL A 279 -21.10 -3.75 -2.48
N ASN A 280 -20.83 -5.04 -2.73
CA ASN A 280 -21.87 -6.07 -2.69
C ASN A 280 -22.05 -6.51 -1.24
N GLU A 281 -23.08 -6.00 -0.57
CA GLU A 281 -23.46 -6.41 0.77
C GLU A 281 -24.67 -7.37 0.66
N PHE A 282 -24.60 -8.50 1.35
CA PHE A 282 -25.64 -9.53 1.34
C PHE A 282 -26.38 -9.54 2.68
N ASP A 283 -27.67 -9.83 2.68
CA ASP A 283 -28.55 -9.86 3.87
C ASP A 283 -28.30 -11.05 4.84
N GLY A 284 -27.19 -11.76 4.64
CA GLY A 284 -26.77 -12.90 5.45
C GLY A 284 -26.37 -12.54 6.88
N LYS A 285 -26.34 -13.55 7.76
CA LYS A 285 -25.75 -13.39 9.10
C LYS A 285 -24.24 -13.16 8.97
N PRO A 286 -23.61 -12.38 9.88
CA PRO A 286 -22.15 -12.25 9.94
C PRO A 286 -21.50 -13.64 9.93
N VAL A 287 -20.39 -13.78 9.21
CA VAL A 287 -19.60 -15.02 9.23
C VAL A 287 -19.08 -15.23 10.65
N GLU A 288 -19.72 -16.15 11.40
CA GLU A 288 -19.38 -16.45 12.80
C GLU A 288 -18.10 -17.30 12.92
N SER A 289 -17.78 -18.07 11.87
CA SER A 289 -16.56 -18.87 11.78
C SER A 289 -16.16 -19.05 10.31
N ILE A 290 -14.86 -19.11 10.07
CA ILE A 290 -14.27 -19.41 8.76
C ILE A 290 -13.66 -20.81 8.89
N GLU A 291 -14.11 -21.74 8.06
CA GLU A 291 -13.53 -23.08 8.00
C GLU A 291 -12.68 -23.20 6.72
N GLU A 292 -11.40 -23.47 6.89
CA GLU A 292 -10.47 -23.60 5.77
C GLU A 292 -10.63 -24.99 5.15
N LYS A 293 -11.28 -25.05 3.99
CA LYS A 293 -11.38 -26.29 3.22
C LYS A 293 -10.10 -26.48 2.40
N THR A 294 -9.27 -27.44 2.81
CA THR A 294 -8.14 -27.90 2.02
C THR A 294 -8.64 -28.83 0.93
N HIS A 295 -8.73 -28.32 -0.30
CA HIS A 295 -8.95 -29.16 -1.48
C HIS A 295 -7.60 -29.61 -2.02
N ALA A 296 -7.36 -30.92 -2.03
CA ALA A 296 -6.23 -31.50 -2.74
C ALA A 296 -6.53 -31.45 -4.25
N PHE A 297 -5.84 -30.59 -4.99
CA PHE A 297 -5.85 -30.65 -6.45
C PHE A 297 -5.03 -31.87 -6.88
N ALA A 298 -5.68 -32.82 -7.56
CA ALA A 298 -5.04 -33.97 -8.19
C ALA A 298 -4.55 -33.62 -9.61
#